data_AF-A0A1F6LNL4-F1
#
_entry.id   AF-A0A1F6LNL4-F1
#
_cell.length_a   1.000
_cell.length_b   1.000
_cell.length_c   1.000
_cell.angle_alpha   90.00
_cell.angle_beta   90.00
_cell.angle_gamma   90.00
#
_symmetry.space_group_name_H-M   'P 1'
#
loop_
_entity.id
_entity.type
_entity.pdbx_description
1 polymer ?
#
loop_
_entity_poly.entity_id
_entity_poly.type
_entity_poly.pdbx_seq_one_letter_code
_entity_poly.pdbx_strand_id
1 'polypeptide(L)'
;MRSTLEVVSRFLESRAAGEMTHTPAPAGATFRETRVYTLDFSGDERSLRAFLLDALVDGVGEIAHFSDRPYFEGDARVDIRLKPNMLDLERESILNYYRAAAPEKFRLNDLRIARRFYVRAVPAAAEFLERFRRDAANPVIHEWCVSHA
;
A
#
# COMPACT_ATOMS: atom_id res chain seq x y z
N MET A 1 -15.84 9.91 -6.71
CA MET A 1 -15.21 8.78 -7.42
C MET A 1 -14.08 8.24 -6.56
N ARG A 2 -13.71 6.98 -6.71
CA ARG A 2 -12.56 6.38 -6.03
C ARG A 2 -11.53 5.95 -7.06
N SER A 3 -10.26 6.21 -6.79
CA SER A 3 -9.14 5.68 -7.55
C SER A 3 -8.15 5.02 -6.60
N THR A 4 -7.47 3.98 -7.08
CA THR A 4 -6.42 3.27 -6.35
C THR A 4 -5.18 3.27 -7.21
N LEU A 5 -4.07 3.70 -6.61
CA LEU A 5 -2.73 3.60 -7.17
C LEU A 5 -1.91 2.70 -6.27
N GLU A 6 -1.37 1.61 -6.83
CA GLU A 6 -0.33 0.82 -6.19
C GLU A 6 1.02 1.16 -6.83
N VAL A 7 1.99 1.57 -6.01
CA VAL A 7 3.36 1.88 -6.44
C VAL A 7 4.25 0.69 -6.12
N VAL A 8 4.90 0.18 -7.16
CA VAL A 8 5.71 -1.05 -7.11
C VAL A 8 7.12 -0.74 -7.60
N SER A 9 8.13 -1.10 -6.81
CA SER A 9 9.52 -1.00 -7.26
C SER A 9 9.78 -2.00 -8.40
N ARG A 10 10.45 -1.55 -9.46
CA ARG A 10 10.93 -2.40 -10.55
C ARG A 10 11.98 -3.42 -10.10
N PHE A 11 12.64 -3.12 -8.98
CA PHE A 11 13.67 -3.95 -8.36
C PHE A 11 13.14 -4.72 -7.15
N LEU A 12 11.81 -4.83 -7.02
CA LEU A 12 11.19 -5.50 -5.89
C LEU A 12 11.45 -7.02 -5.95
N GLU A 13 12.25 -7.49 -5.02
CA GLU A 13 12.51 -8.91 -4.80
C GLU A 13 11.69 -9.46 -3.62
N SER A 14 11.44 -10.77 -3.65
CA SER A 14 10.87 -11.48 -2.49
C SER A 14 11.88 -11.54 -1.36
N ARG A 15 11.47 -11.16 -0.15
CA ARG A 15 12.27 -11.23 1.08
C ARG A 15 11.83 -12.39 1.97
N ALA A 16 12.69 -12.88 2.84
CA ALA A 16 12.34 -13.96 3.74
C ALA A 16 11.34 -13.46 4.79
N ALA A 17 10.23 -14.17 4.98
CA ALA A 17 9.19 -13.71 5.90
C ALA A 17 9.64 -13.66 7.37
N GLY A 18 10.69 -14.41 7.72
CA GLY A 18 11.35 -14.33 9.03
C GLY A 18 12.00 -12.97 9.33
N GLU A 19 12.23 -12.11 8.32
CA GLU A 19 12.70 -10.74 8.53
C GLU A 19 11.63 -9.83 9.15
N MET A 20 10.35 -10.23 9.08
CA MET A 20 9.22 -9.46 9.61
C MET A 20 8.56 -10.08 10.83
N THR A 21 8.93 -11.30 11.23
CA THR A 21 8.30 -12.01 12.34
C THR A 21 9.26 -12.21 13.51
N HIS A 22 8.76 -12.11 14.73
CA HIS A 22 9.52 -12.39 15.94
C HIS A 22 9.63 -13.90 16.25
N THR A 23 8.83 -14.71 15.56
CA THR A 23 8.87 -16.18 15.62
C THR A 23 9.38 -16.77 14.31
N PRO A 24 9.93 -17.99 14.33
CA PRO A 24 10.41 -18.64 13.10
C PRO A 24 9.29 -18.74 12.06
N ALA A 25 9.56 -18.20 10.87
CA ALA A 25 8.69 -18.36 9.72
C ALA A 25 8.81 -19.78 9.13
N PRO A 26 7.76 -20.32 8.50
CA PRO A 26 7.87 -21.56 7.73
C PRO A 26 9.00 -21.48 6.70
N ALA A 27 9.70 -22.59 6.48
CA ALA A 27 10.78 -22.65 5.50
C ALA A 27 10.25 -22.27 4.10
N GLY A 28 10.93 -21.35 3.43
CA GLY A 28 10.52 -20.85 2.11
C GLY A 28 9.37 -19.84 2.12
N ALA A 29 8.87 -19.41 3.29
CA ALA A 29 7.92 -18.32 3.37
C ALA A 29 8.60 -16.99 2.98
N THR A 30 7.96 -16.24 2.08
CA THR A 30 8.47 -14.95 1.59
C THR A 30 7.41 -13.87 1.63
N PHE A 31 7.85 -12.62 1.61
CA PHE A 31 6.96 -11.49 1.40
C PHE A 31 7.52 -10.48 0.39
N ARG A 32 6.62 -9.68 -0.18
CA ARG A 32 6.93 -8.43 -0.90
C ARG A 32 6.12 -7.31 -0.31
N GLU A 33 6.65 -6.10 -0.36
CA GLU A 33 5.99 -4.89 0.15
C GLU A 33 5.80 -3.87 -0.96
N THR A 34 4.60 -3.31 -1.07
CA THR A 34 4.26 -2.20 -1.97
C THR A 34 3.51 -1.11 -1.21
N ARG A 35 3.35 0.06 -1.84
CA ARG A 35 2.55 1.17 -1.28
C ARG A 35 1.25 1.29 -2.07
N VAL A 36 0.14 1.45 -1.37
CA VAL A 36 -1.19 1.62 -1.97
C VAL A 36 -1.81 2.93 -1.51
N TYR A 37 -2.17 3.76 -2.46
CA TYR A 37 -2.86 5.03 -2.27
C TYR A 37 -4.31 4.87 -2.73
N THR A 38 -5.26 5.09 -1.83
CA THR A 38 -6.69 5.12 -2.13
C THR A 38 -7.19 6.55 -2.02
N LEU A 39 -7.74 7.06 -3.12
CA LEU A 39 -8.14 8.46 -3.23
C LEU A 39 -9.63 8.55 -3.50
N ASP A 40 -10.33 9.34 -2.69
CA ASP A 40 -11.69 9.76 -2.98
C ASP A 40 -11.62 11.18 -3.57
N PHE A 41 -12.16 11.37 -4.78
CA PHE A 41 -12.01 12.63 -5.54
C PHE A 41 -13.26 12.95 -6.37
N SER A 42 -13.33 14.18 -6.90
CA SER A 42 -14.32 14.60 -7.90
C SER A 42 -13.64 15.35 -9.04
N GLY A 43 -14.23 15.36 -10.24
CA GLY A 43 -13.68 16.00 -11.42
C GLY A 43 -12.93 15.03 -12.34
N ASP A 44 -11.94 15.52 -13.07
CA ASP A 44 -11.24 14.79 -14.12
C ASP A 44 -10.23 13.76 -13.59
N GLU A 45 -10.49 12.49 -13.87
CA GLU A 45 -9.60 11.39 -13.46
C GLU A 45 -8.23 11.44 -14.17
N ARG A 46 -8.17 11.92 -15.41
CA ARG A 46 -6.89 12.00 -16.13
C ARG A 46 -5.94 12.98 -15.45
N SER A 47 -6.45 14.14 -15.04
CA SER A 47 -5.69 15.14 -14.29
C SER A 47 -5.28 14.61 -12.91
N LEU A 48 -6.14 13.86 -12.23
CA LEU A 48 -5.77 13.16 -10.99
C LEU A 48 -4.59 12.21 -11.21
N ARG A 49 -4.67 11.32 -12.21
CA ARG A 49 -3.61 10.34 -12.49
C ARG A 49 -2.29 11.02 -12.83
N ALA A 50 -2.32 12.11 -13.61
CA ALA A 50 -1.13 12.90 -13.92
C ALA A 50 -0.49 13.50 -12.65
N PHE A 51 -1.30 14.05 -11.74
CA PHE A 51 -0.83 14.54 -10.45
C PHE A 51 -0.19 13.42 -9.61
N LEU A 52 -0.80 12.23 -9.57
CA LEU A 52 -0.27 11.11 -8.79
C LEU A 52 1.04 10.56 -9.35
N LEU A 53 1.17 10.49 -10.67
CA LEU A 53 2.42 10.10 -11.32
C LEU A 53 3.56 11.07 -11.00
N ASP A 54 3.27 12.38 -11.01
CA ASP A 54 4.24 13.41 -10.67
C ASP A 54 4.63 13.39 -9.18
N ALA A 55 3.64 13.26 -8.30
CA ALA A 55 3.84 13.38 -6.86
C ALA A 55 4.38 12.12 -6.18
N LEU A 56 4.10 10.92 -6.71
CA LEU A 56 4.27 9.67 -5.97
C LEU A 56 5.16 8.63 -6.65
N VAL A 57 5.51 8.83 -7.93
CA VAL A 57 6.14 7.77 -8.72
C VAL A 57 7.46 8.26 -9.28
N ASP A 58 8.54 7.59 -8.89
CA ASP A 58 9.81 7.71 -9.59
C ASP A 58 9.73 6.97 -10.94
N GLY A 59 9.78 7.74 -12.03
CA GLY A 59 9.69 7.21 -13.39
C GLY A 59 10.81 6.22 -13.77
N VAL A 60 11.92 6.18 -13.03
CA VAL A 60 13.04 5.26 -13.27
C VAL A 60 12.87 3.97 -12.49
N GLY A 61 12.69 4.07 -11.16
CA GLY A 61 12.70 2.93 -10.26
C GLY A 61 11.35 2.26 -10.05
N GLU A 62 10.25 2.90 -10.41
CA GLU A 62 8.92 2.49 -9.96
C GLU A 62 7.93 2.27 -11.13
N ILE A 63 6.88 1.53 -10.82
CA ILE A 63 5.75 1.20 -11.68
C ILE A 63 4.48 1.70 -10.98
N ALA A 64 3.68 2.47 -11.70
CA ALA A 64 2.36 2.88 -11.28
C ALA A 64 1.30 1.88 -11.76
N HIS A 65 0.62 1.22 -10.83
CA HIS A 65 -0.50 0.33 -11.11
C HIS A 65 -1.83 0.95 -10.67
N PHE A 66 -2.55 1.56 -11.63
CA PHE A 66 -3.88 2.11 -11.39
C PHE A 66 -4.96 1.04 -11.57
N SER A 67 -5.38 0.41 -10.47
CA SER A 67 -6.37 -0.68 -10.47
C SER A 67 -6.98 -0.87 -9.09
N ASP A 68 -8.20 -1.40 -9.03
CA ASP A 68 -8.79 -1.95 -7.80
C ASP A 68 -8.25 -3.35 -7.46
N ARG A 69 -7.60 -4.00 -8.42
CA ARG A 69 -6.92 -5.28 -8.26
C ARG A 69 -5.47 -5.09 -7.77
N PRO A 70 -4.94 -6.07 -7.02
CA PRO A 70 -3.54 -6.04 -6.62
C PRO A 70 -2.61 -6.22 -7.83
N TYR A 71 -1.38 -5.71 -7.71
CA TYR A 71 -0.36 -5.92 -8.73
C TYR A 71 0.13 -7.38 -8.81
N PHE A 72 0.32 -8.04 -7.65
CA PHE A 72 0.68 -9.46 -7.60
C PHE A 72 -0.55 -10.31 -7.24
N GLU A 73 -0.79 -11.37 -8.01
CA GLU A 73 -1.88 -12.33 -7.78
C GLU A 73 -1.37 -13.63 -7.14
N GLY A 74 -2.27 -14.39 -6.50
CA GLY A 74 -2.00 -15.73 -5.95
C GLY A 74 -1.34 -15.77 -4.57
N ASP A 75 -0.89 -14.64 -4.03
CA ASP A 75 -0.35 -14.53 -2.67
C ASP A 75 -1.40 -13.94 -1.71
N ALA A 76 -1.33 -14.29 -0.42
CA ALA A 76 -2.17 -13.66 0.59
C ALA A 76 -1.76 -12.20 0.78
N ARG A 77 -2.72 -11.31 1.00
CA ARG A 77 -2.48 -9.87 1.12
C ARG A 77 -2.78 -9.39 2.53
N VAL A 78 -1.86 -8.63 3.09
CA VAL A 78 -2.05 -7.91 4.36
C VAL A 78 -1.83 -6.43 4.08
N ASP A 79 -2.90 -5.65 4.15
CA ASP A 79 -2.82 -4.19 4.05
C ASP A 79 -2.75 -3.61 5.46
N ILE A 80 -1.73 -2.82 5.75
CA ILE A 80 -1.52 -2.14 7.03
C ILE A 80 -1.57 -0.64 6.77
N ARG A 81 -2.44 0.06 7.50
CA ARG A 81 -2.60 1.51 7.40
C ARG A 81 -2.68 2.16 8.76
N LEU A 82 -2.39 3.45 8.83
CA LEU A 82 -2.64 4.23 10.05
C LEU A 82 -4.14 4.32 10.32
N LYS A 83 -4.52 4.27 11.61
CA LYS A 83 -5.91 4.50 12.03
C LYS A 83 -6.33 5.94 11.68
N PRO A 84 -7.63 6.22 11.46
CA PRO A 84 -8.10 7.51 10.92
C PRO A 84 -7.70 8.78 11.71
N ASN A 85 -7.44 8.65 13.01
CA ASN A 85 -7.08 9.77 13.89
C ASN A 85 -5.57 9.94 14.11
N MET A 86 -4.75 9.15 13.41
CA MET A 86 -3.30 9.24 13.51
C MET A 86 -2.75 10.21 12.47
N LEU A 87 -1.69 10.94 12.85
CA LEU A 87 -0.96 11.81 11.92
C LEU A 87 -0.14 10.95 10.96
N ASP A 88 -0.47 11.05 9.67
CA ASP A 88 0.28 10.46 8.57
C ASP A 88 1.08 11.56 7.86
N LEU A 89 2.38 11.63 8.12
CA LEU A 89 3.25 12.66 7.56
C LEU A 89 3.39 12.58 6.04
N GLU A 90 3.29 11.38 5.46
CA GLU A 90 3.31 11.20 4.02
C GLU A 90 2.04 11.77 3.40
N ARG A 91 0.88 11.41 3.96
CA ARG A 91 -0.42 11.98 3.56
C ARG A 91 -0.40 13.50 3.66
N GLU A 92 0.06 14.07 4.78
CA GLU A 92 0.10 15.52 4.93
C GLU A 92 1.04 16.20 3.93
N SER A 93 2.17 15.57 3.60
CA SER A 93 3.10 16.07 2.58
C SER A 93 2.46 16.09 1.20
N ILE A 94 1.76 15.03 0.82
CA ILE A 94 1.04 14.93 -0.46
C ILE A 94 -0.09 15.96 -0.52
N LEU A 95 -0.84 16.13 0.56
CA LEU A 95 -1.92 17.12 0.63
C LEU A 95 -1.38 18.56 0.61
N ASN A 96 -0.22 18.82 1.21
CA ASN A 96 0.47 20.10 1.09
C ASN A 96 0.89 20.38 -0.35
N TYR A 97 1.48 19.39 -1.03
CA TYR A 97 1.86 19.50 -2.44
C TYR A 97 0.63 19.76 -3.33
N TYR A 98 -0.46 19.02 -3.11
CA TYR A 98 -1.74 19.23 -3.80
C TYR A 98 -2.29 20.65 -3.61
N ARG A 99 -2.27 21.18 -2.37
CA ARG A 99 -2.73 22.55 -2.08
C ARG A 99 -1.89 23.59 -2.79
N ALA A 100 -0.57 23.40 -2.84
CA ALA A 100 0.35 24.30 -3.52
C ALA A 100 0.19 24.27 -5.05
N ALA A 101 -0.04 23.07 -5.62
CA ALA A 101 -0.27 22.90 -7.05
C ALA A 101 -1.64 23.46 -7.52
N ALA A 102 -2.61 23.58 -6.61
CA ALA A 102 -3.94 24.14 -6.83
C ALA A 102 -4.60 23.66 -8.15
N PRO A 103 -4.75 22.34 -8.37
CA PRO A 103 -5.27 21.83 -9.64
C PRO A 103 -6.74 22.24 -9.84
N GLU A 104 -7.04 22.78 -11.01
CA GLU A 104 -8.39 23.30 -11.33
C GLU A 104 -9.37 22.21 -11.79
N LYS A 105 -8.85 21.08 -12.29
CA LYS A 105 -9.64 20.06 -12.99
C LYS A 105 -10.18 18.94 -12.11
N PHE A 106 -9.67 18.81 -10.88
CA PHE A 106 -10.15 17.82 -9.92
C PHE A 106 -10.03 18.34 -8.50
N ARG A 107 -10.83 17.76 -7.61
CA ARG A 107 -10.76 18.01 -6.17
C ARG A 107 -10.46 16.71 -5.44
N LEU A 108 -9.42 16.70 -4.63
CA LEU A 108 -9.13 15.61 -3.71
C LEU A 108 -9.97 15.76 -2.43
N ASN A 109 -10.76 14.74 -2.10
CA ASN A 109 -11.66 14.74 -0.93
C ASN A 109 -11.09 13.92 0.23
N ASP A 110 -10.44 12.79 -0.06
CA ASP A 110 -9.69 12.01 0.93
C ASP A 110 -8.53 11.25 0.28
N LEU A 111 -7.51 10.98 1.08
CA LEU A 111 -6.33 10.21 0.72
C LEU A 111 -6.01 9.26 1.87
N ARG A 112 -5.94 7.96 1.57
CA ARG A 112 -5.55 6.92 2.50
C ARG A 112 -4.35 6.17 1.94
N ILE A 113 -3.37 5.89 2.79
CA ILE A 113 -2.12 5.23 2.43
C ILE A 113 -2.05 3.91 3.20
N ALA A 114 -1.70 2.84 2.50
CA ALA A 114 -1.47 1.53 3.09
C ALA A 114 -0.13 0.97 2.60
N ARG A 115 0.55 0.25 3.49
CA ARG A 115 1.60 -0.70 3.13
C ARG A 115 0.91 -2.03 2.82
N ARG A 116 1.11 -2.55 1.62
CA ARG A 116 0.56 -3.84 1.20
C ARG A 116 1.66 -4.88 1.21
N PHE A 117 1.43 -5.95 1.96
CA PHE A 117 2.31 -7.11 2.00
C PHE A 117 1.69 -8.25 1.21
N TYR A 118 2.43 -8.76 0.24
CA TYR A 118 2.14 -10.01 -0.45
C TYR A 118 2.90 -11.12 0.22
N VAL A 119 2.20 -11.99 0.94
CA VAL A 119 2.79 -13.04 1.76
C VAL A 119 2.54 -14.39 1.11
N ARG A 120 3.64 -15.06 0.76
CA ARG A 120 3.64 -16.43 0.29
C ARG A 120 4.15 -17.33 1.41
N ALA A 121 3.33 -18.26 1.86
CA ALA A 121 3.69 -19.25 2.88
C ALA A 121 3.48 -20.66 2.33
N VAL A 122 4.44 -21.56 2.57
CA VAL A 122 4.38 -22.96 2.13
C VAL A 122 4.63 -23.87 3.35
N PRO A 123 3.60 -24.59 3.85
CA PRO A 123 2.18 -24.47 3.52
C PRO A 123 1.58 -23.14 4.02
N ALA A 124 0.51 -22.69 3.37
CA ALA A 124 -0.21 -21.45 3.71
C ALA A 124 -1.01 -21.61 5.01
N ALA A 125 -0.34 -21.44 6.16
CA ALA A 125 -1.00 -21.46 7.46
C ALA A 125 -1.67 -20.12 7.74
N ALA A 126 -3.00 -20.10 7.90
CA ALA A 126 -3.74 -18.92 8.36
C ALA A 126 -3.15 -18.36 9.66
N GLU A 127 -2.69 -19.25 10.54
CA GLU A 127 -1.99 -18.88 11.78
C GLU A 127 -0.71 -18.07 11.51
N PHE A 128 0.05 -18.39 10.46
CA PHE A 128 1.24 -17.61 10.10
C PHE A 128 0.89 -16.20 9.64
N LEU A 129 -0.15 -16.05 8.82
CA LEU A 129 -0.63 -14.72 8.40
C LEU A 129 -1.10 -13.89 9.59
N GLU A 130 -1.76 -14.54 10.55
CA GLU A 130 -2.18 -13.91 11.81
C GLU A 130 -1.00 -13.46 12.68
N ARG A 131 0.11 -14.20 12.69
CA ARG A 131 1.35 -13.78 13.36
C ARG A 131 2.04 -12.66 12.58
N PHE A 132 2.20 -12.82 11.26
CA PHE A 132 2.80 -11.83 10.38
C PHE A 132 2.14 -10.47 10.54
N ARG A 133 0.80 -10.40 10.53
CA ARG A 133 0.09 -9.13 10.72
C ARG A 133 0.33 -8.51 12.10
N ARG A 134 0.48 -9.32 13.17
CA ARG A 134 0.70 -8.82 14.53
C ARG A 134 2.09 -8.23 14.67
N ASP A 135 3.07 -8.86 14.06
CA ASP A 135 4.46 -8.42 14.11
C ASP A 135 4.68 -7.21 13.17
N ALA A 136 4.00 -7.17 12.03
CA ALA A 136 4.10 -6.06 11.06
C ALA A 136 3.27 -4.81 11.43
N ALA A 137 2.22 -4.95 12.24
CA ALA A 137 1.34 -3.85 12.64
C ALA A 137 1.52 -3.47 14.11
N ASN A 138 1.82 -2.20 14.38
CA ASN A 138 1.68 -1.67 15.73
C ASN A 138 0.18 -1.52 16.07
N PRO A 139 -0.36 -2.25 17.05
CA PRO A 139 -1.80 -2.31 17.33
C PRO A 139 -2.38 -0.99 17.86
N VAL A 140 -1.54 -0.08 18.36
CA VAL A 140 -1.99 1.22 18.87
C VAL A 140 -2.31 2.15 17.71
N ILE A 141 -1.46 2.19 16.69
CA ILE A 141 -1.49 3.21 15.63
C ILE A 141 -1.98 2.66 14.28
N HIS A 142 -1.86 1.36 14.03
CA HIS A 142 -2.25 0.73 12.77
C HIS A 142 -3.58 0.00 12.88
N GLU A 143 -4.31 -0.01 11.78
CA GLU A 143 -5.35 -0.99 11.47
C GLU A 143 -4.92 -1.82 10.25
N TRP A 144 -5.51 -2.99 10.08
CA TRP A 144 -5.13 -3.90 9.00
C TRP A 144 -6.35 -4.58 8.38
N CYS A 145 -6.16 -5.03 7.14
CA CYS A 145 -7.11 -5.88 6.42
C CYS A 145 -6.34 -7.06 5.81
N VAL A 146 -6.85 -8.28 6.00
CA VAL A 146 -6.30 -9.48 5.34
C VAL A 146 -7.24 -9.86 4.21
N SER A 147 -6.69 -10.03 3.00
CA SER A 147 -7.43 -10.50 1.83
C SER A 147 -6.73 -11.71 1.24
N HIS A 148 -7.50 -12.77 0.97
CA HIS A 148 -6.99 -13.97 0.30
C HIS A 148 -7.23 -13.85 -1.20
N ALA A 149 -6.36 -14.48 -2.00
CA ALA A 149 -6.55 -14.65 -3.44
C ALA A 149 -7.53 -15.80 -3.70
#